data_AF-A0A521I8F5-F1
#
_entry.id   AF-A0A521I8F5-F1
#
_cell.length_a   1.000
_cell.length_b   1.000
_cell.length_c   1.000
_cell.angle_alpha   90.00
_cell.angle_beta   90.00
_cell.angle_gamma   90.00
#
_symmetry.space_group_name_H-M   'P 1'
#
loop_
_entity.id
_entity.type
_entity.pdbx_description
1 polymer ?
#
loop_
_entity_poly.entity_id
_entity_poly.type
_entity_poly.pdbx_seq_one_letter_code
_entity_poly.pdbx_strand_id
1 'polypeptide(L)'
;MRILVLLLALGVSLVACSQPLPQTPSPRPTVDFDAPRVIYYLAPPDNVRGLLNDAAALANGWTQATSWSQLRSDALTKHPEGIVVDATQLEAMSDDDRKWLRAQFDDGVVVASVAANFDQLARAINTPTLLHENEQPLRDPTQLYIVVYEYLSGTPEDIARSARQYPDASKTRTPGIVTGKTQGGSGRSQGSLDNPQEFQVLFWQLNMTIDSVRQQRAEFNARGEFEPLYEITTDKLETFVSYSIVNGVTYFDVFGPNGIGSAHIVRTRGEMPKQITLRFFLKGLESLKFSYDNTQIQVSVSSSGDHAVIESMHQGTSTEEIPLNSTSEFWMPTEIVSQNKTIPLQDGYFQVELPRAFFESGAREFEIEWIDFYR
;
A
#
# COMPACT_ATOMS: atom_id res chain seq x y z
N MET A 1 -71.63 -16.74 40.07
CA MET A 1 -70.48 -16.08 40.74
C MET A 1 -69.60 -15.51 39.64
N ARG A 2 -69.62 -14.18 39.44
CA ARG A 2 -68.92 -13.49 38.33
C ARG A 2 -67.45 -13.31 38.71
N ILE A 3 -66.52 -13.80 37.88
CA ILE A 3 -65.08 -13.52 38.00
C ILE A 3 -64.73 -12.49 36.94
N LEU A 4 -64.34 -11.31 37.42
CA LEU A 4 -63.86 -10.16 36.65
C LEU A 4 -62.33 -10.32 36.51
N VAL A 5 -61.83 -10.51 35.29
CA VAL A 5 -60.38 -10.52 35.01
C VAL A 5 -59.99 -9.14 34.49
N LEU A 6 -59.25 -8.40 35.31
CA LEU A 6 -58.64 -7.12 34.97
C LEU A 6 -57.31 -7.40 34.23
N LEU A 7 -57.22 -7.02 32.95
CA LEU A 7 -55.96 -6.99 32.20
C LEU A 7 -55.37 -5.58 32.32
N LEU A 8 -54.31 -5.44 33.13
CA LEU A 8 -53.47 -4.25 33.18
C LEU A 8 -52.49 -4.28 32.00
N ALA A 9 -52.67 -3.38 31.04
CA ALA A 9 -51.70 -3.11 29.99
C ALA A 9 -50.65 -2.13 30.51
N LEU A 10 -49.45 -2.63 30.83
CA LEU A 10 -48.26 -1.83 31.09
C LEU A 10 -47.64 -1.44 29.73
N GLY A 11 -47.88 -0.20 29.32
CA GLY A 11 -47.18 0.41 28.17
C GLY A 11 -45.74 0.74 28.55
N VAL A 12 -44.79 -0.08 28.09
CA VAL A 12 -43.36 0.23 28.14
C VAL A 12 -43.00 0.96 26.85
N SER A 13 -42.84 2.28 26.94
CA SER A 13 -42.29 3.09 25.85
C SER A 13 -40.78 2.84 25.77
N LEU A 14 -40.35 1.97 24.85
CA LEU A 14 -38.95 1.84 24.47
C LEU A 14 -38.53 3.11 23.70
N VAL A 15 -37.91 4.04 24.42
CA VAL A 15 -37.16 5.13 23.79
C VAL A 15 -35.90 4.51 23.22
N ALA A 16 -35.92 4.22 21.91
CA ALA A 16 -34.73 3.86 21.17
C ALA A 16 -33.81 5.08 21.15
N CYS A 17 -32.77 5.09 21.99
CA CYS A 17 -31.62 5.96 21.80
C CYS A 17 -31.01 5.60 20.43
N SER A 18 -31.30 6.42 19.42
CA SER A 18 -30.58 6.39 18.15
C SER A 18 -29.12 6.71 18.45
N GLN A 19 -28.28 5.68 18.55
CA GLN A 19 -26.84 5.89 18.50
C GLN A 19 -26.53 6.56 17.15
N PRO A 20 -25.72 7.62 17.13
CA PRO A 20 -25.25 8.17 15.86
C PRO A 20 -24.59 7.04 15.07
N LEU A 21 -24.91 6.94 13.79
CA LEU A 21 -24.28 5.98 12.88
C LEU A 21 -22.76 6.06 13.08
N PRO A 22 -22.04 4.92 13.17
CA PRO A 22 -20.59 4.93 13.18
C PRO A 22 -20.12 5.82 12.04
N GLN A 23 -19.37 6.87 12.38
CA GLN A 23 -18.80 7.73 11.34
C GLN A 23 -17.83 6.87 10.55
N THR A 24 -18.15 6.64 9.29
CA THR A 24 -17.28 5.93 8.36
C THR A 24 -15.92 6.63 8.36
N PRO A 25 -14.81 5.93 8.61
CA PRO A 25 -13.49 6.54 8.52
C PRO A 25 -13.32 7.12 7.11
N SER A 26 -12.89 8.38 7.03
CA SER A 26 -12.60 9.00 5.75
C SER A 26 -11.51 8.21 5.02
N PRO A 27 -11.59 8.08 3.67
CA PRO A 27 -10.56 7.44 2.86
C PRO A 27 -9.20 8.07 3.18
N ARG A 28 -8.25 7.25 3.63
CA ARG A 28 -6.90 7.75 3.89
C ARG A 28 -6.24 8.06 2.54
N PRO A 29 -5.76 9.30 2.31
CA PRO A 29 -4.84 9.53 1.22
C PRO A 29 -3.64 8.60 1.39
N THR A 30 -3.03 8.19 0.27
CA THR A 30 -1.89 7.26 0.24
C THR A 30 -0.72 7.72 1.14
N VAL A 31 -0.69 9.01 1.48
CA VAL A 31 0.02 9.56 2.64
C VAL A 31 -0.87 10.63 3.29
N ASP A 32 -1.19 10.46 4.56
CA ASP A 32 -1.86 11.49 5.38
C ASP A 32 -0.82 12.51 5.85
N PHE A 33 -0.81 13.70 5.25
CA PHE A 33 0.15 14.77 5.61
C PHE A 33 -0.10 15.38 6.98
N ASP A 34 -1.30 15.19 7.53
CA ASP A 34 -1.66 15.60 8.88
C ASP A 34 -1.26 14.53 9.90
N ALA A 35 -0.88 13.33 9.45
CA ALA A 35 -0.36 12.29 10.33
C ALA A 35 0.98 12.72 10.96
N PRO A 36 1.25 12.26 12.20
CA PRO A 36 2.54 12.46 12.85
C PRO A 36 3.68 11.99 11.97
N ARG A 37 4.78 12.75 11.94
CA ARG A 37 5.98 12.36 11.19
C ARG A 37 6.56 11.06 11.73
N VAL A 38 6.82 10.11 10.84
CA VAL A 38 7.45 8.83 11.20
C VAL A 38 8.67 8.60 10.33
N ILE A 39 9.84 8.53 10.99
CA ILE A 39 11.10 8.15 10.35
C ILE A 39 11.56 6.86 11.01
N TYR A 40 11.78 5.80 10.22
CA TYR A 40 12.34 4.57 10.74
C TYR A 40 13.86 4.53 10.58
N TYR A 41 14.55 4.04 11.60
CA TYR A 41 15.96 3.65 11.53
C TYR A 41 16.06 2.13 11.58
N LEU A 42 16.35 1.52 10.43
CA LEU A 42 16.52 0.08 10.26
C LEU A 42 17.99 -0.30 10.43
N ALA A 43 18.34 -0.83 11.60
CA ALA A 43 19.70 -1.24 11.94
C ALA A 43 19.70 -2.41 12.94
N PRO A 44 20.77 -3.24 12.99
CA PRO A 44 20.94 -4.22 14.06
C PRO A 44 20.95 -3.53 15.45
N PRO A 45 20.59 -4.24 16.52
CA PRO A 45 20.68 -3.68 17.88
C PRO A 45 22.14 -3.32 18.21
N ASP A 46 22.31 -2.25 19.00
CA ASP A 46 23.62 -1.76 19.44
C ASP A 46 24.57 -1.36 18.28
N ASN A 47 24.02 -1.16 17.08
CA ASN A 47 24.81 -0.77 15.91
C ASN A 47 25.28 0.69 16.04
N VAL A 48 26.57 0.92 15.79
CA VAL A 48 27.19 2.25 15.86
C VAL A 48 27.88 2.55 14.53
N ARG A 49 27.47 3.64 13.89
CA ARG A 49 28.08 4.19 12.66
C ARG A 49 28.53 5.63 12.93
N GLY A 50 29.79 5.78 13.30
CA GLY A 50 30.31 7.07 13.77
C GLY A 50 29.54 7.55 14.99
N LEU A 51 28.92 8.72 14.90
CA LEU A 51 28.06 9.28 15.95
C LEU A 51 26.61 8.78 15.90
N LEU A 52 26.20 8.07 14.84
CA LEU A 52 24.86 7.50 14.74
C LEU A 52 24.77 6.17 15.51
N ASN A 53 23.81 6.10 16.42
CA ASN A 53 23.42 4.90 17.16
C ASN A 53 21.93 5.01 17.56
N ASP A 54 21.42 3.98 18.21
CA ASP A 54 20.01 3.90 18.63
C ASP A 54 19.58 5.08 19.50
N ALA A 55 20.43 5.49 20.45
CA ALA A 55 20.13 6.62 21.33
C ALA A 55 20.08 7.95 20.56
N ALA A 56 20.98 8.16 19.60
CA ALA A 56 20.99 9.36 18.79
C ALA A 56 19.82 9.42 17.80
N ALA A 57 19.45 8.28 17.20
CA ALA A 57 18.25 8.17 16.36
C ALA A 57 16.98 8.49 17.17
N LEU A 58 16.83 7.87 18.34
CA LEU A 58 15.69 8.10 19.23
C LEU A 58 15.62 9.55 19.72
N ALA A 59 16.75 10.16 20.07
CA ALA A 59 16.82 11.56 20.48
C ALA A 59 16.36 12.53 19.38
N ASN A 60 16.38 12.11 18.12
CA ASN A 60 15.87 12.85 16.96
C ASN A 60 14.46 12.39 16.52
N GLY A 61 13.76 11.63 17.36
CA GLY A 61 12.39 11.19 17.12
C GLY A 61 12.25 10.07 16.10
N TRP A 62 13.34 9.37 15.75
CA TRP A 62 13.28 8.23 14.85
C TRP A 62 12.81 6.98 15.59
N THR A 63 12.01 6.14 14.91
CA THR A 63 11.54 4.85 15.41
C THR A 63 12.53 3.76 14.98
N GLN A 64 13.05 2.99 15.93
CA GLN A 64 13.98 1.90 15.61
C GLN A 64 13.22 0.67 15.09
N ALA A 65 13.72 0.10 13.99
CA ALA A 65 13.37 -1.24 13.53
C ALA A 65 14.64 -2.08 13.46
N THR A 66 14.60 -3.32 13.96
CA THR A 66 15.77 -4.21 14.00
C THR A 66 15.81 -5.21 12.86
N SER A 67 14.71 -5.32 12.10
CA SER A 67 14.56 -6.21 10.96
C SER A 67 13.55 -5.65 9.95
N TRP A 68 13.65 -6.10 8.69
CA TRP A 68 12.69 -5.78 7.64
C TRP A 68 11.26 -6.23 7.96
N SER A 69 11.09 -7.39 8.60
CA SER A 69 9.77 -7.87 9.01
C SER A 69 9.13 -6.95 10.06
N GLN A 70 9.91 -6.48 11.04
CA GLN A 70 9.44 -5.51 12.01
C GLN A 70 9.07 -4.19 11.33
N LEU A 71 9.97 -3.64 10.49
CA LEU A 71 9.72 -2.38 9.77
C LEU A 71 8.40 -2.45 8.98
N ARG A 72 8.18 -3.53 8.22
CA ARG A 72 6.96 -3.73 7.44
C ARG A 72 5.72 -3.80 8.33
N SER A 73 5.79 -4.54 9.43
CA SER A 73 4.69 -4.65 10.39
C SER A 73 4.35 -3.29 11.01
N ASP A 74 5.36 -2.53 11.44
CA ASP A 74 5.16 -1.21 12.06
C ASP A 74 4.58 -0.20 11.04
N ALA A 75 5.07 -0.25 9.80
CA ALA A 75 4.62 0.59 8.69
C ALA A 75 3.12 0.42 8.36
N LEU A 76 2.52 -0.75 8.65
CA LEU A 76 1.07 -0.95 8.50
C LEU A 76 0.24 -0.05 9.43
N THR A 77 0.78 0.25 10.61
CA THR A 77 0.09 1.10 11.61
C THR A 77 0.51 2.56 11.52
N LYS A 78 1.76 2.80 11.11
CA LYS A 78 2.42 4.10 11.09
C LYS A 78 3.23 4.22 9.81
N HIS A 79 2.60 4.75 8.77
CA HIS A 79 3.21 4.89 7.45
C HIS A 79 4.51 5.71 7.54
N PRO A 80 5.63 5.21 6.99
CA PRO A 80 6.89 5.94 7.01
C PRO A 80 6.83 7.18 6.11
N GLU A 81 7.57 8.22 6.48
CA GLU A 81 7.92 9.32 5.58
C GLU A 81 9.43 9.38 5.31
N GLY A 82 10.20 8.78 6.22
CA GLY A 82 11.62 8.53 6.05
C GLY A 82 11.97 7.10 6.45
N ILE A 83 12.85 6.45 5.68
CA ILE A 83 13.46 5.17 6.06
C ILE A 83 14.97 5.33 5.94
N VAL A 84 15.67 5.21 7.07
CA VAL A 84 17.13 5.21 7.15
C VAL A 84 17.61 3.78 7.36
N VAL A 85 18.38 3.23 6.42
CA VAL A 85 18.78 1.81 6.41
C VAL A 85 20.29 1.67 6.59
N ASP A 86 20.71 0.88 7.56
CA ASP A 86 22.12 0.49 7.72
C ASP A 86 22.57 -0.45 6.59
N ALA A 87 23.83 -0.32 6.15
CA ALA A 87 24.41 -1.17 5.12
C ALA A 87 24.24 -2.68 5.39
N THR A 88 24.35 -3.12 6.64
CA THR A 88 24.14 -4.54 7.01
C THR A 88 22.72 -5.01 6.74
N GLN A 89 21.73 -4.12 6.90
CA GLN A 89 20.33 -4.42 6.60
C GLN A 89 20.05 -4.37 5.09
N LEU A 90 20.74 -3.50 4.35
CA LEU A 90 20.72 -3.53 2.88
C LEU A 90 21.31 -4.82 2.32
N GLU A 91 22.38 -5.34 2.92
CA GLU A 91 23.01 -6.61 2.52
C GLU A 91 22.16 -7.82 2.88
N ALA A 92 21.44 -7.78 4.01
CA ALA A 92 20.55 -8.85 4.46
C ALA A 92 19.15 -8.82 3.81
N MET A 93 18.87 -7.84 2.94
CA MET A 93 17.58 -7.61 2.32
C MET A 93 17.19 -8.76 1.37
N SER A 94 15.97 -9.30 1.52
CA SER A 94 15.38 -10.23 0.56
C SER A 94 14.81 -9.51 -0.68
N ASP A 95 14.47 -10.25 -1.73
CA ASP A 95 13.82 -9.65 -2.92
C ASP A 95 12.46 -9.02 -2.59
N ASP A 96 11.74 -9.55 -1.61
CA ASP A 96 10.46 -8.99 -1.18
C ASP A 96 10.64 -7.71 -0.35
N ASP A 97 11.67 -7.65 0.49
CA ASP A 97 12.04 -6.43 1.20
C ASP A 97 12.46 -5.34 0.21
N ARG A 98 13.17 -5.70 -0.86
CA ARG A 98 13.55 -4.79 -1.94
C ARG A 98 12.35 -4.23 -2.68
N LYS A 99 11.41 -5.10 -3.08
CA LYS A 99 10.16 -4.68 -3.74
C LYS A 99 9.35 -3.75 -2.83
N TRP A 100 9.26 -4.07 -1.55
CA TRP A 100 8.57 -3.25 -0.57
C TRP A 100 9.24 -1.87 -0.43
N LEU A 101 10.57 -1.82 -0.24
CA LEU A 101 11.29 -0.54 -0.12
C LEU A 101 11.13 0.31 -1.40
N ARG A 102 11.20 -0.32 -2.59
CA ARG A 102 10.95 0.38 -3.86
C ARG A 102 9.54 0.98 -3.89
N ALA A 103 8.52 0.23 -3.49
CA ALA A 103 7.16 0.73 -3.44
C ALA A 103 7.04 1.95 -2.50
N GLN A 104 7.66 1.90 -1.32
CA GLN A 104 7.71 3.06 -0.42
C GLN A 104 8.39 4.28 -1.07
N PHE A 105 9.52 4.05 -1.74
CA PHE A 105 10.24 5.10 -2.45
C PHE A 105 9.42 5.70 -3.60
N ASP A 106 8.69 4.88 -4.35
CA ASP A 106 7.75 5.33 -5.40
C ASP A 106 6.57 6.11 -4.82
N ASP A 107 6.14 5.74 -3.61
CA ASP A 107 5.17 6.47 -2.79
C ASP A 107 5.78 7.70 -2.10
N GLY A 108 7.00 8.10 -2.50
CA GLY A 108 7.73 9.30 -2.10
C GLY A 108 8.19 9.32 -0.65
N VAL A 109 8.35 8.15 -0.04
CA VAL A 109 9.08 8.00 1.22
C VAL A 109 10.56 8.33 0.95
N VAL A 110 11.12 9.21 1.77
CA VAL A 110 12.54 9.58 1.66
C VAL A 110 13.38 8.43 2.18
N VAL A 111 14.29 7.91 1.35
CA VAL A 111 15.16 6.79 1.74
C VAL A 111 16.56 7.32 1.99
N ALA A 112 17.17 6.93 3.08
CA ALA A 112 18.58 7.17 3.33
C ALA A 112 19.30 5.85 3.63
N SER A 113 20.56 5.75 3.27
CA SER A 113 21.44 4.67 3.69
C SER A 113 22.56 5.21 4.56
N VAL A 114 22.97 4.45 5.57
CA VAL A 114 24.16 4.74 6.38
C VAL A 114 25.16 3.59 6.28
N ALA A 115 26.44 3.94 6.28
CA ALA A 115 27.55 3.01 6.08
C ALA A 115 27.55 2.27 4.73
N ALA A 116 26.77 2.74 3.75
CA ALA A 116 26.57 2.08 2.46
C ALA A 116 27.08 2.96 1.31
N ASN A 117 27.56 2.33 0.24
CA ASN A 117 27.89 3.05 -0.99
C ASN A 117 26.67 3.24 -1.91
N PHE A 118 26.85 4.07 -2.94
CA PHE A 118 25.82 4.35 -3.94
C PHE A 118 25.29 3.08 -4.62
N ASP A 119 26.13 2.10 -4.93
CA ASP A 119 25.69 0.89 -5.63
C ASP A 119 24.87 -0.05 -4.74
N GLN A 120 25.15 -0.09 -3.44
CA GLN A 120 24.35 -0.83 -2.45
C GLN A 120 22.95 -0.22 -2.36
N LEU A 121 22.85 1.09 -2.16
CA LEU A 121 21.56 1.78 -2.11
C LEU A 121 20.84 1.68 -3.45
N ALA A 122 21.52 1.93 -4.58
CA ALA A 122 20.94 1.87 -5.92
C ALA A 122 20.28 0.50 -6.19
N ARG A 123 20.98 -0.59 -5.87
CA ARG A 123 20.43 -1.96 -5.97
C ARG A 123 19.24 -2.17 -5.04
N ALA A 124 19.29 -1.65 -3.82
CA ALA A 124 18.21 -1.77 -2.85
C ALA A 124 16.92 -1.06 -3.27
N ILE A 125 17.00 0.05 -4.01
CA ILE A 125 15.85 0.74 -4.59
C ILE A 125 15.65 0.45 -6.08
N ASN A 126 16.28 -0.63 -6.58
CA ASN A 126 16.19 -1.10 -7.97
C ASN A 126 16.44 0.00 -9.03
N THR A 127 17.49 0.79 -8.83
CA THR A 127 17.96 1.82 -9.77
C THR A 127 19.33 1.41 -10.35
N PRO A 128 19.56 1.57 -11.67
CA PRO A 128 20.85 1.31 -12.32
C PRO A 128 22.08 1.92 -11.66
N THR A 129 22.02 3.17 -11.23
CA THR A 129 23.10 3.84 -10.49
C THR A 129 22.58 5.12 -9.84
N LEU A 130 23.24 5.53 -8.76
CA LEU A 130 23.04 6.84 -8.13
C LEU A 130 24.21 7.80 -8.42
N LEU A 131 25.24 7.35 -9.14
CA LEU A 131 26.40 8.14 -9.53
C LEU A 131 26.15 8.84 -10.86
N HIS A 132 26.69 10.04 -11.02
CA HIS A 132 26.80 10.64 -12.36
C HIS A 132 27.95 9.99 -13.14
N GLU A 133 27.88 10.02 -14.48
CA GLU A 133 28.83 9.35 -15.39
C GLU A 133 30.32 9.70 -15.12
N ASN A 134 30.58 10.86 -14.51
CA ASN A 134 31.93 11.35 -14.20
C ASN A 134 32.25 11.38 -12.70
N GLU A 135 31.37 10.87 -11.86
CA GLU A 135 31.56 10.87 -10.42
C GLU A 135 32.28 9.61 -9.96
N GLN A 136 33.33 9.82 -9.17
CA GLN A 136 34.04 8.71 -8.54
C GLN A 136 33.34 8.33 -7.23
N PRO A 137 33.12 7.04 -6.96
CA PRO A 137 32.60 6.61 -5.67
C PRO A 137 33.56 7.03 -4.55
N LEU A 138 32.99 7.38 -3.38
CA LEU A 138 33.78 7.78 -2.22
C LEU A 138 34.60 6.62 -1.66
N ARG A 139 35.75 6.97 -1.07
CA ARG A 139 36.80 6.02 -0.69
C ARG A 139 36.51 5.20 0.56
N ASP A 140 35.57 5.61 1.41
CA ASP A 140 35.16 4.83 2.58
C ASP A 140 33.64 4.94 2.81
N PRO A 141 32.88 3.86 2.51
CA PRO A 141 31.44 3.86 2.72
C PRO A 141 31.06 3.78 4.20
N THR A 142 31.94 3.32 5.10
CA THR A 142 31.57 2.96 6.48
C THR A 142 31.13 4.15 7.34
N GLN A 143 31.53 5.35 6.95
CA GLN A 143 31.20 6.61 7.64
C GLN A 143 30.24 7.48 6.84
N LEU A 144 29.78 6.99 5.68
CA LEU A 144 28.95 7.75 4.77
C LEU A 144 27.48 7.67 5.16
N TYR A 145 26.75 8.75 4.96
CA TYR A 145 25.32 8.67 4.72
C TYR A 145 24.98 9.13 3.29
N ILE A 146 23.94 8.55 2.71
CA ILE A 146 23.37 8.97 1.42
C ILE A 146 21.88 9.15 1.64
N VAL A 147 21.35 10.35 1.36
CA VAL A 147 19.90 10.57 1.32
C VAL A 147 19.48 10.58 -0.14
N VAL A 148 18.43 9.85 -0.48
CA VAL A 148 17.79 9.87 -1.79
C VAL A 148 16.29 10.11 -1.63
N TYR A 149 15.75 10.87 -2.54
CA TYR A 149 14.31 11.03 -2.66
C TYR A 149 13.95 10.98 -4.13
N GLU A 150 12.82 10.35 -4.41
CA GLU A 150 12.08 10.50 -5.63
C GLU A 150 10.68 10.87 -5.18
N TYR A 151 10.14 11.97 -5.68
CA TYR A 151 8.71 12.18 -5.63
C TYR A 151 8.27 12.38 -7.06
N LEU A 152 7.29 11.60 -7.47
CA LEU A 152 6.64 11.82 -8.74
C LEU A 152 5.38 12.63 -8.47
N SER A 153 5.07 13.56 -9.41
CA SER A 153 3.75 14.19 -9.55
C SER A 153 3.04 14.13 -10.98
N GLY A 154 2.53 12.99 -11.55
CA GLY A 154 1.50 12.89 -12.65
C GLY A 154 0.64 11.57 -12.75
N THR A 155 -0.45 11.49 -13.58
CA THR A 155 -1.39 10.29 -13.66
C THR A 155 -0.64 9.02 -14.07
N PRO A 156 -1.17 7.79 -13.88
CA PRO A 156 -0.59 6.59 -14.49
C PRO A 156 -0.28 6.72 -15.99
N GLU A 157 -1.18 7.35 -16.74
CA GLU A 157 -1.02 7.63 -18.18
C GLU A 157 0.06 8.67 -18.46
N ASP A 158 0.23 9.68 -17.60
CA ASP A 158 1.25 10.72 -17.71
C ASP A 158 2.63 10.19 -17.32
N ILE A 159 2.72 9.28 -16.34
CA ILE A 159 3.96 8.58 -15.98
C ILE A 159 4.40 7.69 -17.15
N ALA A 160 3.47 6.91 -17.71
CA ALA A 160 3.76 6.10 -18.90
C ALA A 160 4.17 6.98 -20.10
N ARG A 161 3.60 8.18 -20.24
CA ARG A 161 3.99 9.16 -21.27
C ARG A 161 5.37 9.76 -21.01
N SER A 162 5.67 10.17 -19.78
CA SER A 162 6.97 10.69 -19.38
C SER A 162 8.07 9.62 -19.52
N ALA A 163 7.79 8.36 -19.18
CA ALA A 163 8.71 7.25 -19.38
C ALA A 163 9.00 7.00 -20.87
N ARG A 164 7.98 7.10 -21.74
CA ARG A 164 8.13 7.04 -23.20
C ARG A 164 8.90 8.24 -23.77
N GLN A 165 8.69 9.42 -23.22
CA GLN A 165 9.28 10.68 -23.70
C GLN A 165 10.73 10.87 -23.23
N TYR A 166 11.09 10.32 -22.07
CA TYR A 166 12.42 10.39 -21.47
C TYR A 166 12.94 8.98 -21.10
N PRO A 167 13.23 8.12 -22.10
CA PRO A 167 13.59 6.72 -21.85
C PRO A 167 14.86 6.59 -20.99
N ASP A 168 15.82 7.51 -21.09
CA ASP A 168 17.03 7.49 -20.26
C ASP A 168 16.79 7.88 -18.80
N ALA A 169 15.76 8.69 -18.51
CA ALA A 169 15.28 8.95 -17.16
C ALA A 169 14.37 7.83 -16.61
N SER A 170 13.95 6.89 -17.48
CA SER A 170 13.03 5.79 -17.15
C SER A 170 13.71 4.45 -16.85
N LYS A 171 15.01 4.30 -17.18
CA LYS A 171 15.78 3.06 -16.93
C LYS A 171 15.87 2.71 -15.43
N THR A 172 15.53 3.64 -14.54
CA THR A 172 15.58 3.52 -13.08
C THR A 172 14.22 3.59 -12.39
N ARG A 173 13.10 3.71 -13.11
CA ARG A 173 11.80 4.07 -12.52
C ARG A 173 10.79 2.92 -12.54
N THR A 174 10.21 2.64 -11.38
CA THR A 174 8.94 1.92 -11.25
C THR A 174 7.82 2.97 -11.05
N PRO A 175 6.61 2.85 -11.65
CA PRO A 175 5.66 3.97 -11.73
C PRO A 175 4.87 4.19 -10.43
N GLY A 176 4.94 5.39 -9.82
CA GLY A 176 4.09 5.84 -8.69
C GLY A 176 3.19 7.03 -9.06
N ILE A 177 1.93 7.01 -8.57
CA ILE A 177 0.73 7.79 -9.01
C ILE A 177 0.70 9.25 -8.58
N VAL A 178 0.19 10.12 -9.45
CA VAL A 178 -0.01 11.55 -9.20
C VAL A 178 -0.84 12.16 -10.35
N THR A 179 -0.96 13.46 -10.66
CA THR A 179 -1.91 13.95 -11.71
C THR A 179 -1.68 15.42 -12.11
N GLY A 180 -0.80 15.74 -13.06
CA GLY A 180 -0.39 17.13 -13.37
C GLY A 180 0.91 17.22 -14.20
N LYS A 181 1.41 18.43 -14.52
CA LYS A 181 2.74 18.60 -15.14
C LYS A 181 3.76 17.95 -14.21
N THR A 182 4.47 16.91 -14.67
CA THR A 182 5.46 16.19 -13.87
C THR A 182 6.43 17.16 -13.18
N GLN A 183 6.20 17.47 -11.90
CA GLN A 183 7.22 18.02 -11.03
C GLN A 183 7.83 16.82 -10.33
N GLY A 184 8.89 16.29 -10.95
CA GLY A 184 9.75 15.30 -10.34
C GLY A 184 11.03 15.98 -9.89
N GLY A 185 11.37 15.82 -8.61
CA GLY A 185 12.68 16.14 -8.09
C GLY A 185 13.29 14.83 -7.61
N SER A 186 14.45 14.49 -8.16
CA SER A 186 15.36 13.59 -7.47
C SER A 186 16.54 14.42 -6.99
N GLY A 187 16.98 14.13 -5.78
CA GLY A 187 18.15 14.77 -5.22
C GLY A 187 18.86 13.81 -4.32
N ARG A 188 20.10 14.18 -4.03
CA ARG A 188 20.95 13.42 -3.14
C ARG A 188 21.81 14.34 -2.30
N SER A 189 22.08 13.90 -1.08
CA SER A 189 23.05 14.52 -0.21
C SER A 189 23.88 13.45 0.47
N GLN A 190 25.10 13.83 0.87
CA GLN A 190 26.01 12.94 1.58
C GLN A 190 26.83 13.72 2.60
N GLY A 191 27.38 13.00 3.57
CA GLY A 191 28.30 13.52 4.57
C GLY A 191 28.88 12.39 5.43
N SER A 192 29.73 12.78 6.37
CA SER A 192 30.39 11.92 7.34
C SER A 192 29.60 11.84 8.64
N LEU A 193 29.50 10.64 9.20
CA LEU A 193 28.90 10.40 10.51
C LEU A 193 29.87 10.63 11.68
N ASP A 194 31.17 10.80 11.41
CA ASP A 194 32.19 11.02 12.45
C ASP A 194 32.38 12.50 12.78
N ASN A 195 31.95 13.38 11.89
CA ASN A 195 32.01 14.82 12.06
C ASN A 195 30.71 15.31 12.74
N PRO A 196 30.76 15.92 13.94
CA PRO A 196 29.56 16.36 14.65
C PRO A 196 28.67 17.32 13.85
N GLN A 197 29.26 18.21 13.04
CA GLN A 197 28.50 19.13 12.20
C GLN A 197 27.80 18.38 11.06
N GLU A 198 28.51 17.52 10.32
CA GLU A 198 27.91 16.74 9.22
C GLU A 198 26.88 15.72 9.74
N PHE A 199 27.09 15.17 10.94
CA PHE A 199 26.13 14.34 11.63
C PHE A 199 24.82 15.09 11.92
N GLN A 200 24.88 16.35 12.36
CA GLN A 200 23.67 17.18 12.50
C GLN A 200 23.02 17.51 11.15
N VAL A 201 23.83 17.67 10.11
CA VAL A 201 23.35 17.92 8.74
C VAL A 201 22.54 16.74 8.20
N LEU A 202 22.84 15.49 8.55
CA LEU A 202 22.00 14.33 8.19
C LEU A 202 20.56 14.51 8.67
N PHE A 203 20.35 14.79 9.96
CA PHE A 203 19.00 14.95 10.51
C PHE A 203 18.29 16.14 9.86
N TRP A 204 18.99 17.27 9.71
CA TRP A 204 18.42 18.46 9.08
C TRP A 204 18.04 18.20 7.62
N GLN A 205 18.91 17.57 6.82
CA GLN A 205 18.66 17.25 5.42
C GLN A 205 17.49 16.29 5.27
N LEU A 206 17.43 15.23 6.09
CA LEU A 206 16.33 14.27 6.02
C LEU A 206 15.00 14.96 6.32
N ASN A 207 14.94 15.74 7.40
CA ASN A 207 13.73 16.48 7.77
C ASN A 207 13.32 17.51 6.72
N MET A 208 14.26 18.31 6.20
CA MET A 208 13.96 19.26 5.12
C MET A 208 13.49 18.58 3.85
N THR A 209 14.05 17.43 3.51
CA THR A 209 13.64 16.67 2.33
C THR A 209 12.21 16.17 2.49
N ILE A 210 11.88 15.59 3.66
CA ILE A 210 10.52 15.18 4.00
C ILE A 210 9.57 16.37 3.93
N ASP A 211 9.93 17.52 4.53
CA ASP A 211 9.11 18.73 4.49
C ASP A 211 8.91 19.27 3.07
N SER A 212 9.94 19.22 2.23
CA SER A 212 9.80 19.58 0.81
C SER A 212 8.85 18.62 0.09
N VAL A 213 8.93 17.31 0.33
CA VAL A 213 8.00 16.33 -0.27
C VAL A 213 6.57 16.60 0.21
N ARG A 214 6.37 16.82 1.51
CA ARG A 214 5.06 17.21 2.10
C ARG A 214 4.51 18.48 1.46
N GLN A 215 5.31 19.54 1.41
CA GLN A 215 4.90 20.83 0.85
C GLN A 215 4.52 20.68 -0.61
N GLN A 216 5.35 20.02 -1.42
CA GLN A 216 5.05 19.86 -2.85
C GLN A 216 3.78 19.06 -3.08
N ARG A 217 3.54 18.01 -2.29
CA ARG A 217 2.29 17.24 -2.36
C ARG A 217 1.09 18.06 -1.89
N ALA A 218 1.23 18.85 -0.83
CA ALA A 218 0.17 19.74 -0.36
C ALA A 218 -0.16 20.82 -1.40
N GLU A 219 0.85 21.44 -2.02
CA GLU A 219 0.65 22.39 -3.13
C GLU A 219 -0.03 21.73 -4.33
N PHE A 220 0.35 20.50 -4.64
CA PHE A 220 -0.23 19.72 -5.73
C PHE A 220 -1.69 19.37 -5.46
N ASN A 221 -2.00 18.91 -4.23
CA ASN A 221 -3.37 18.64 -3.77
C ASN A 221 -4.21 19.93 -3.75
N ALA A 222 -3.66 21.04 -3.27
CA ALA A 222 -4.36 22.34 -3.20
C ALA A 222 -4.73 22.90 -4.57
N ARG A 223 -4.03 22.50 -5.64
CA ARG A 223 -4.40 22.85 -7.03
C ARG A 223 -5.56 22.02 -7.57
N GLY A 224 -6.06 21.03 -6.83
CA GLY A 224 -7.06 20.07 -7.32
C GLY A 224 -6.51 19.19 -8.45
N GLU A 225 -5.19 19.19 -8.63
CA GLU A 225 -4.51 18.39 -9.63
C GLU A 225 -4.59 16.91 -9.22
N PHE A 226 -4.45 16.63 -7.91
CA PHE A 226 -4.71 15.31 -7.30
C PHE A 226 -6.17 15.10 -6.92
N GLU A 227 -6.88 14.33 -7.73
CA GLU A 227 -8.06 13.59 -7.27
C GLU A 227 -7.76 12.09 -7.47
N PRO A 228 -7.82 11.27 -6.43
CA PRO A 228 -7.54 9.85 -6.56
C PRO A 228 -8.56 9.25 -7.53
N LEU A 229 -8.12 8.37 -8.44
CA LEU A 229 -9.04 7.74 -9.40
C LEU A 229 -10.11 6.91 -8.69
N TYR A 230 -9.72 6.32 -7.56
CA TYR A 230 -10.57 5.57 -6.67
C TYR A 230 -10.51 6.13 -5.25
N GLU A 231 -11.67 6.33 -4.65
CA GLU A 231 -11.84 6.47 -3.22
C GLU A 231 -11.98 5.07 -2.61
N ILE A 232 -11.21 4.78 -1.56
CA ILE A 232 -11.18 3.46 -0.93
C ILE A 232 -11.40 3.62 0.56
N THR A 233 -12.41 2.91 1.08
CA THR A 233 -12.74 2.87 2.50
C THR A 233 -12.67 1.42 2.98
N THR A 234 -12.01 1.18 4.11
CA THR A 234 -11.88 -0.15 4.72
C THR A 234 -12.60 -0.20 6.06
N ASP A 235 -13.04 -1.39 6.49
CA ASP A 235 -13.73 -1.60 7.78
C ASP A 235 -12.80 -1.53 8.99
N LYS A 236 -11.50 -1.79 8.77
CA LYS A 236 -10.47 -1.89 9.81
C LYS A 236 -9.25 -1.06 9.48
N LEU A 237 -8.61 -0.50 10.51
CA LEU A 237 -7.45 0.38 10.37
C LEU A 237 -6.19 -0.38 9.93
N GLU A 238 -6.09 -1.67 10.26
CA GLU A 238 -5.00 -2.56 9.89
C GLU A 238 -5.16 -3.21 8.51
N THR A 239 -6.35 -3.08 7.91
CA THR A 239 -6.62 -3.49 6.53
C THR A 239 -6.13 -2.40 5.59
N PHE A 240 -5.29 -2.78 4.63
CA PHE A 240 -4.74 -1.88 3.63
C PHE A 240 -5.14 -2.33 2.23
N VAL A 241 -5.73 -1.41 1.47
CA VAL A 241 -6.01 -1.60 0.05
C VAL A 241 -5.36 -0.45 -0.71
N SER A 242 -4.36 -0.77 -1.52
CA SER A 242 -3.78 0.18 -2.47
C SER A 242 -4.22 -0.18 -3.89
N TYR A 243 -4.04 0.75 -4.83
CA TYR A 243 -4.26 0.45 -6.23
C TYR A 243 -3.11 0.96 -7.11
N SER A 244 -2.90 0.32 -8.25
CA SER A 244 -1.96 0.74 -9.29
C SER A 244 -2.58 0.53 -10.67
N ILE A 245 -2.07 1.21 -11.70
CA ILE A 245 -2.50 1.00 -13.09
C ILE A 245 -1.29 0.68 -13.93
N VAL A 246 -1.28 -0.51 -14.55
CA VAL A 246 -0.16 -0.98 -15.39
C VAL A 246 -0.74 -1.41 -16.74
N ASN A 247 -0.27 -0.79 -17.83
CA ASN A 247 -0.71 -1.10 -19.19
C ASN A 247 -2.25 -1.05 -19.40
N GLY A 248 -2.96 -0.21 -18.63
CA GLY A 248 -4.41 -0.06 -18.71
C GLY A 248 -5.22 -1.07 -17.88
N VAL A 249 -4.55 -1.92 -17.10
CA VAL A 249 -5.16 -2.78 -16.07
C VAL A 249 -5.03 -2.10 -14.72
N THR A 250 -6.12 -2.00 -13.96
CA THR A 250 -6.08 -1.50 -12.58
C THR A 250 -5.91 -2.68 -11.63
N TYR A 251 -4.89 -2.66 -10.80
CA TYR A 251 -4.66 -3.66 -9.75
C TYR A 251 -5.03 -3.07 -8.40
N PHE A 252 -5.79 -3.81 -7.58
CA PHE A 252 -5.99 -3.50 -6.17
C PHE A 252 -5.25 -4.53 -5.32
N ASP A 253 -4.34 -4.07 -4.47
CA ASP A 253 -3.58 -4.93 -3.56
C ASP A 253 -4.21 -4.90 -2.19
N VAL A 254 -4.74 -6.06 -1.78
CA VAL A 254 -5.46 -6.22 -0.52
C VAL A 254 -4.56 -6.94 0.48
N PHE A 255 -4.23 -6.22 1.56
CA PHE A 255 -3.48 -6.73 2.70
C PHE A 255 -4.38 -6.69 3.95
N GLY A 256 -4.63 -7.86 4.52
CA GLY A 256 -5.42 -7.98 5.75
C GLY A 256 -4.68 -8.89 6.74
N PRO A 257 -3.93 -8.34 7.72
CA PRO A 257 -3.11 -9.15 8.62
C PRO A 257 -3.92 -10.14 9.47
N ASN A 258 -5.20 -9.84 9.69
CA ASN A 258 -6.14 -10.67 10.45
C ASN A 258 -6.92 -11.68 9.57
N GLY A 259 -6.64 -11.72 8.27
CA GLY A 259 -7.29 -12.66 7.34
C GLY A 259 -8.77 -12.35 7.05
N ILE A 260 -9.39 -11.33 7.63
CA ILE A 260 -10.79 -10.97 7.38
C ILE A 260 -10.97 -9.46 7.36
N GLY A 261 -11.67 -8.95 6.36
CA GLY A 261 -11.96 -7.53 6.22
C GLY A 261 -12.88 -7.23 5.05
N SER A 262 -13.17 -5.94 4.86
CA SER A 262 -13.90 -5.44 3.71
C SER A 262 -13.35 -4.11 3.20
N ALA A 263 -13.66 -3.81 1.94
CA ALA A 263 -13.37 -2.52 1.34
C ALA A 263 -14.51 -2.08 0.40
N HIS A 264 -14.87 -0.80 0.48
CA HIS A 264 -15.75 -0.11 -0.47
C HIS A 264 -14.89 0.77 -1.36
N ILE A 265 -15.01 0.58 -2.67
CA ILE A 265 -14.15 1.20 -3.68
C ILE A 265 -15.03 1.96 -4.66
N VAL A 266 -14.81 3.27 -4.78
CA VAL A 266 -15.59 4.17 -5.65
C VAL A 266 -14.69 4.85 -6.65
N ARG A 267 -14.93 4.64 -7.94
CA ARG A 267 -14.28 5.38 -9.03
C ARG A 267 -14.83 6.80 -9.09
N THR A 268 -14.02 7.78 -8.69
CA THR A 268 -14.42 9.19 -8.61
C THR A 268 -14.34 9.88 -9.97
N ARG A 269 -13.40 9.46 -10.85
CA ARG A 269 -13.16 10.08 -12.16
C ARG A 269 -12.59 9.10 -13.19
N GLY A 270 -12.19 9.62 -14.36
CA GLY A 270 -11.58 8.85 -15.43
C GLY A 270 -12.55 7.91 -16.17
N GLU A 271 -12.03 7.27 -17.22
CA GLU A 271 -12.75 6.23 -17.95
C GLU A 271 -12.70 4.90 -17.18
N MET A 272 -13.65 4.01 -17.47
CA MET A 272 -13.61 2.65 -16.95
C MET A 272 -12.35 1.94 -17.48
N PRO A 273 -11.47 1.39 -16.63
CA PRO A 273 -10.33 0.63 -17.10
C PRO A 273 -10.80 -0.59 -17.89
N LYS A 274 -9.93 -1.10 -18.77
CA LYS A 274 -10.25 -2.29 -19.57
C LYS A 274 -10.39 -3.55 -18.73
N GLN A 275 -9.73 -3.55 -17.57
CA GLN A 275 -9.66 -4.67 -16.65
C GLN A 275 -9.33 -4.16 -15.25
N ILE A 276 -9.88 -4.82 -14.25
CA ILE A 276 -9.57 -4.63 -12.84
C ILE A 276 -9.23 -5.99 -12.26
N THR A 277 -8.14 -6.05 -11.50
CA THR A 277 -7.64 -7.26 -10.87
C THR A 277 -7.42 -7.00 -9.38
N LEU A 278 -7.98 -7.85 -8.53
CA LEU A 278 -7.75 -7.86 -7.09
C LEU A 278 -6.62 -8.84 -6.80
N ARG A 279 -5.65 -8.44 -5.96
CA ARG A 279 -4.54 -9.28 -5.50
C ARG A 279 -4.59 -9.36 -3.98
N PHE A 280 -5.06 -10.50 -3.47
CA PHE A 280 -5.18 -10.76 -2.05
C PHE A 280 -3.91 -11.41 -1.51
N PHE A 281 -3.13 -10.67 -0.72
CA PHE A 281 -1.91 -11.14 -0.07
C PHE A 281 -2.26 -11.86 1.25
N LEU A 282 -2.97 -12.96 1.11
CA LEU A 282 -3.49 -13.81 2.19
C LEU A 282 -2.82 -15.18 2.16
N LYS A 283 -2.89 -15.93 3.27
CA LYS A 283 -2.41 -17.32 3.34
C LYS A 283 -3.40 -18.29 2.71
N GLY A 284 -4.69 -17.95 2.76
CA GLY A 284 -5.80 -18.67 2.16
C GLY A 284 -6.91 -17.71 1.73
N LEU A 285 -7.74 -18.12 0.76
CA LEU A 285 -8.95 -17.40 0.37
C LEU A 285 -10.16 -18.32 0.52
N GLU A 286 -10.70 -18.37 1.74
CA GLU A 286 -11.89 -19.16 2.09
C GLU A 286 -13.11 -18.63 1.36
N SER A 287 -13.28 -17.31 1.39
CA SER A 287 -14.39 -16.64 0.72
C SER A 287 -13.98 -15.24 0.30
N LEU A 288 -14.38 -14.86 -0.90
CA LEU A 288 -14.46 -13.50 -1.38
C LEU A 288 -15.92 -13.24 -1.77
N LYS A 289 -16.52 -12.17 -1.26
CA LYS A 289 -17.76 -11.62 -1.79
C LYS A 289 -17.42 -10.35 -2.54
N PHE A 290 -17.90 -10.25 -3.77
CA PHE A 290 -17.79 -9.08 -4.61
C PHE A 290 -19.20 -8.58 -4.92
N SER A 291 -19.51 -7.34 -4.55
CA SER A 291 -20.84 -6.75 -4.73
C SER A 291 -20.77 -5.48 -5.55
N TYR A 292 -21.70 -5.31 -6.49
CA TYR A 292 -21.90 -4.08 -7.25
C TYR A 292 -23.37 -3.99 -7.72
N ASP A 293 -23.94 -2.80 -7.71
CA ASP A 293 -25.37 -2.59 -7.98
C ASP A 293 -26.25 -3.54 -7.13
N ASN A 294 -27.01 -4.45 -7.78
CA ASN A 294 -27.82 -5.49 -7.13
C ASN A 294 -27.23 -6.90 -7.36
N THR A 295 -25.95 -7.00 -7.71
CA THR A 295 -25.26 -8.25 -8.00
C THR A 295 -24.27 -8.56 -6.90
N GLN A 296 -24.28 -9.80 -6.42
CA GLN A 296 -23.25 -10.33 -5.53
C GLN A 296 -22.68 -11.60 -6.12
N ILE A 297 -21.36 -11.69 -6.20
CA ILE A 297 -20.63 -12.88 -6.62
C ILE A 297 -19.80 -13.35 -5.44
N GLN A 298 -19.87 -14.65 -5.15
CA GLN A 298 -19.05 -15.29 -4.15
C GLN A 298 -18.04 -16.19 -4.83
N VAL A 299 -16.77 -16.04 -4.46
CA VAL A 299 -15.65 -16.86 -4.91
C VAL A 299 -15.07 -17.59 -3.69
N SER A 300 -14.74 -18.87 -3.82
CA SER A 300 -14.09 -19.65 -2.77
C SER A 300 -13.00 -20.54 -3.38
N VAL A 301 -11.83 -20.61 -2.75
CA VAL A 301 -10.71 -21.44 -3.23
C VAL A 301 -10.46 -22.56 -2.24
N SER A 302 -10.55 -23.82 -2.68
CA SER A 302 -10.29 -24.97 -1.79
C SER A 302 -8.87 -24.92 -1.22
N SER A 303 -8.74 -25.02 0.10
CA SER A 303 -7.44 -25.16 0.79
C SER A 303 -6.81 -26.54 0.64
N SER A 304 -7.51 -27.49 0.02
CA SER A 304 -7.07 -28.88 -0.16
C SER A 304 -7.24 -29.37 -1.60
N GLY A 305 -6.50 -30.43 -1.95
CA GLY A 305 -6.54 -31.02 -3.29
C GLY A 305 -5.99 -30.07 -4.36
N ASP A 306 -6.65 -30.03 -5.51
CA ASP A 306 -6.22 -29.24 -6.69
C ASP A 306 -6.58 -27.75 -6.60
N HIS A 307 -6.92 -27.24 -5.41
CA HIS A 307 -7.31 -25.85 -5.17
C HIS A 307 -8.49 -25.39 -6.06
N ALA A 308 -9.50 -26.24 -6.21
CA ALA A 308 -10.68 -25.95 -7.01
C ALA A 308 -11.32 -24.62 -6.58
N VAL A 309 -11.64 -23.79 -7.57
CA VAL A 309 -12.38 -22.53 -7.42
C VAL A 309 -13.86 -22.82 -7.59
N ILE A 310 -14.68 -22.39 -6.63
CA ILE A 310 -16.13 -22.46 -6.69
C ILE A 310 -16.66 -21.03 -6.70
N GLU A 311 -17.52 -20.73 -7.66
CA GLU A 311 -18.14 -19.42 -7.82
C GLU A 311 -19.66 -19.55 -7.91
N SER A 312 -20.37 -18.64 -7.24
CA SER A 312 -21.82 -18.50 -7.34
C SER A 312 -22.20 -17.02 -7.39
N MET A 313 -23.37 -16.72 -7.94
CA MET A 313 -23.94 -15.37 -7.86
C MET A 313 -25.34 -15.38 -7.26
N HIS A 314 -25.69 -14.23 -6.69
CA HIS A 314 -27.04 -13.82 -6.34
C HIS A 314 -27.36 -12.50 -7.03
N GLN A 315 -28.62 -12.32 -7.43
CA GLN A 315 -29.10 -11.07 -8.00
C GLN A 315 -30.37 -10.59 -7.29
N GLY A 316 -30.37 -9.32 -6.88
CA GLY A 316 -31.48 -8.69 -6.16
C GLY A 316 -31.70 -9.32 -4.78
N THR A 317 -32.96 -9.60 -4.44
CA THR A 317 -33.34 -10.22 -3.16
C THR A 317 -33.47 -11.74 -3.26
N SER A 318 -32.99 -12.36 -4.34
CA SER A 318 -33.04 -13.81 -4.49
C SER A 318 -32.14 -14.47 -3.45
N THR A 319 -32.61 -15.56 -2.86
CA THR A 319 -31.80 -16.44 -2.01
C THR A 319 -31.23 -17.62 -2.79
N GLU A 320 -31.55 -17.74 -4.08
CA GLU A 320 -31.08 -18.82 -4.95
C GLU A 320 -29.65 -18.53 -5.45
N GLU A 321 -28.71 -19.41 -5.09
CA GLU A 321 -27.35 -19.41 -5.62
C GLU A 321 -27.32 -19.96 -7.04
N ILE A 322 -26.88 -19.13 -7.98
CA ILE A 322 -26.64 -19.56 -9.35
C ILE A 322 -25.16 -19.95 -9.47
N PRO A 323 -24.81 -21.23 -9.69
CA PRO A 323 -23.43 -21.64 -9.88
C PRO A 323 -22.87 -21.04 -11.18
N LEU A 324 -21.66 -20.48 -11.09
CA LEU A 324 -20.97 -19.88 -12.22
C LEU A 324 -19.96 -20.86 -12.82
N ASN A 325 -19.65 -20.64 -14.09
CA ASN A 325 -18.58 -21.33 -14.81
C ASN A 325 -17.89 -20.34 -15.75
N SER A 326 -16.78 -20.74 -16.36
CA SER A 326 -15.94 -19.89 -17.21
C SER A 326 -16.62 -19.29 -18.45
N THR A 327 -17.84 -19.70 -18.79
CA THR A 327 -18.61 -19.10 -19.89
C THR A 327 -19.58 -18.01 -19.44
N SER A 328 -19.76 -17.83 -18.13
CA SER A 328 -20.64 -16.80 -17.57
C SER A 328 -19.99 -15.42 -17.67
N GLU A 329 -20.80 -14.39 -17.93
CA GLU A 329 -20.38 -12.98 -17.86
C GLU A 329 -20.07 -12.50 -16.44
N PHE A 330 -20.55 -13.24 -15.44
CA PHE A 330 -20.32 -13.00 -14.01
C PHE A 330 -19.11 -13.79 -13.46
N TRP A 331 -18.46 -14.61 -14.28
CA TRP A 331 -17.29 -15.37 -13.88
C TRP A 331 -16.13 -14.44 -13.51
N MET A 332 -15.45 -14.74 -12.40
CA MET A 332 -14.31 -14.00 -11.89
C MET A 332 -13.04 -14.85 -11.94
N PRO A 333 -12.30 -14.85 -13.08
CA PRO A 333 -11.08 -15.64 -13.22
C PRO A 333 -10.17 -15.53 -11.99
N THR A 334 -9.96 -16.66 -11.33
CA THR A 334 -9.22 -16.73 -10.06
C THR A 334 -8.05 -17.69 -10.17
N GLU A 335 -6.86 -17.23 -9.77
CA GLU A 335 -5.65 -18.06 -9.74
C GLU A 335 -4.74 -17.76 -8.54
N ILE A 336 -3.96 -18.77 -8.12
CA ILE A 336 -2.88 -18.60 -7.15
C ILE A 336 -1.60 -18.23 -7.91
N VAL A 337 -1.07 -17.05 -7.62
CA VAL A 337 0.21 -16.55 -8.16
C VAL A 337 1.28 -16.67 -7.08
N SER A 338 2.00 -17.79 -7.09
CA SER A 338 3.07 -18.10 -6.13
C SER A 338 4.04 -19.11 -6.75
N GLN A 339 5.29 -19.14 -6.28
CA GLN A 339 6.23 -20.21 -6.65
C GLN A 339 5.78 -21.56 -6.08
N ASN A 340 5.19 -21.56 -4.88
CA ASN A 340 4.64 -22.73 -4.23
C ASN A 340 3.16 -22.51 -3.90
N LYS A 341 2.28 -23.13 -4.69
CA LYS A 341 0.82 -22.99 -4.53
C LYS A 341 0.23 -23.73 -3.33
N THR A 342 1.06 -24.29 -2.45
CA THR A 342 0.59 -24.96 -1.23
C THR A 342 -0.07 -23.97 -0.28
N ILE A 343 -1.31 -24.22 0.10
CA ILE A 343 -2.05 -23.45 1.11
C ILE A 343 -1.81 -24.08 2.50
N PRO A 344 -1.42 -23.31 3.54
CA PRO A 344 -1.29 -21.86 3.57
C PRO A 344 -0.11 -21.33 2.75
N LEU A 345 -0.36 -20.32 1.92
CA LEU A 345 0.65 -19.69 1.08
C LEU A 345 1.75 -19.09 1.95
N GLN A 346 3.00 -19.36 1.58
CA GLN A 346 4.18 -18.78 2.22
C GLN A 346 4.66 -17.51 1.48
N ASP A 347 4.32 -17.41 0.19
CA ASP A 347 4.62 -16.33 -0.72
C ASP A 347 3.49 -16.18 -1.77
N GLY A 348 3.43 -15.02 -2.43
CA GLY A 348 2.48 -14.77 -3.50
C GLY A 348 1.13 -14.22 -3.05
N TYR A 349 0.10 -14.44 -3.87
CA TYR A 349 -1.25 -13.91 -3.65
C TYR A 349 -2.31 -14.69 -4.43
N PHE A 350 -3.58 -14.49 -4.07
CA PHE A 350 -4.72 -14.87 -4.89
C PHE A 350 -5.06 -13.71 -5.84
N GLN A 351 -5.04 -13.98 -7.14
CA GLN A 351 -5.40 -13.02 -8.16
C GLN A 351 -6.83 -13.28 -8.63
N VAL A 352 -7.68 -12.26 -8.59
CA VAL A 352 -9.09 -12.34 -8.99
C VAL A 352 -9.41 -11.21 -9.97
N GLU A 353 -9.81 -11.55 -11.18
CA GLU A 353 -10.28 -10.57 -12.17
C GLU A 353 -11.77 -10.27 -11.97
N LEU A 354 -12.14 -8.98 -12.03
CA LEU A 354 -13.55 -8.57 -11.95
C LEU A 354 -14.34 -9.10 -13.15
N PRO A 355 -15.64 -9.40 -12.98
CA PRO A 355 -16.44 -10.02 -14.04
C PRO A 355 -16.69 -9.04 -15.19
N ARG A 356 -16.84 -9.56 -16.40
CA ARG A 356 -17.18 -8.76 -17.59
C ARG A 356 -18.45 -7.93 -17.37
N ALA A 357 -19.45 -8.51 -16.70
CA ALA A 357 -20.71 -7.86 -16.38
C ALA A 357 -20.57 -6.58 -15.53
N PHE A 358 -19.51 -6.45 -14.71
CA PHE A 358 -19.24 -5.22 -13.96
C PHE A 358 -18.87 -4.06 -14.89
N PHE A 359 -18.03 -4.32 -15.90
CA PHE A 359 -17.61 -3.30 -16.87
C PHE A 359 -18.77 -2.86 -17.76
N GLU A 360 -19.64 -3.80 -18.13
CA GLU A 360 -20.81 -3.54 -18.97
C GLU A 360 -21.95 -2.83 -18.23
N SER A 361 -22.07 -3.00 -16.90
CA SER A 361 -23.08 -2.28 -16.12
C SER A 361 -22.78 -0.78 -16.01
N GLY A 362 -21.52 -0.39 -16.18
CA GLY A 362 -21.07 0.98 -15.99
C GLY A 362 -21.03 1.41 -14.52
N ALA A 363 -21.12 0.44 -13.59
CA ALA A 363 -20.97 0.66 -12.16
C ALA A 363 -19.69 1.44 -11.87
N ARG A 364 -19.79 2.39 -10.94
CA ARG A 364 -18.63 3.18 -10.49
C ARG A 364 -18.11 2.71 -9.15
N GLU A 365 -18.89 1.94 -8.42
CA GLU A 365 -18.53 1.45 -7.10
C GLU A 365 -18.69 -0.06 -7.01
N PHE A 366 -17.91 -0.66 -6.12
CA PHE A 366 -18.05 -2.05 -5.74
C PHE A 366 -17.54 -2.24 -4.30
N GLU A 367 -18.01 -3.31 -3.69
CA GLU A 367 -17.58 -3.74 -2.36
C GLU A 367 -16.93 -5.11 -2.45
N ILE A 368 -15.91 -5.31 -1.64
CA ILE A 368 -15.28 -6.61 -1.42
C ILE A 368 -15.30 -6.96 0.06
N GLU A 369 -15.62 -8.21 0.37
CA GLU A 369 -15.43 -8.81 1.69
C GLU A 369 -14.62 -10.10 1.52
N TRP A 370 -13.65 -10.36 2.38
CA TRP A 370 -12.85 -11.58 2.28
C TRP A 370 -12.65 -12.27 3.63
N ILE A 371 -12.39 -13.57 3.56
CA ILE A 371 -12.06 -14.45 4.69
C ILE A 371 -10.90 -15.36 4.27
N ASP A 372 -9.88 -15.46 5.13
CA ASP A 372 -8.75 -16.38 5.09
C ASP A 372 -8.99 -17.53 6.08
N PHE A 373 -8.72 -18.76 5.63
CA PHE A 373 -8.76 -19.98 6.45
C PHE A 373 -7.79 -19.93 7.65
N TYR A 374 -6.66 -19.22 7.52
CA TYR A 374 -5.52 -19.28 8.44
C TYR A 374 -5.34 -18.00 9.27
N ARG A 375 -6.48 -17.38 9.61
CA ARG A 375 -6.59 -16.23 10.52
C ARG A 375 -5.98 -16.47 11.90
#